data_AF-B2JTN7-F1
#
_entry.id   AF-B2JTN7-F1
#
_cell.length_a   1.000
_cell.length_b   1.000
_cell.length_c   1.000
_cell.angle_alpha   90.00
_cell.angle_beta   90.00
_cell.angle_gamma   90.00
#
_symmetry.space_group_name_H-M   'P 1'
#
loop_
_entity.id
_entity.type
_entity.pdbx_description
1 polymer ?
#
loop_
_entity_poly.entity_id
_entity_poly.type
_entity_poly.pdbx_seq_one_letter_code
_entity_poly.pdbx_strand_id
1 'polypeptide(L)'
;MSENVQQNEPPLLHQMEKNGDKHQVAVGGVVLNSGVVIDNRASPSVRTKILEEILAGNGGNDSRTQCARLLTALFRLGSVTTFEASRYLDIYHPPARKRDLVQQGYLIKTRSRAERTECGSIHRIGEYCFVNP
;
A
#
# COMPACT_ATOMS: atom_id res chain seq x y z
N MET A 1 14.68 -67.21 -1.24
CA MET A 1 16.14 -67.37 -1.06
C MET A 1 16.78 -67.03 -2.38
N SER A 2 17.52 -65.91 -2.42
CA SER A 2 18.68 -65.65 -3.28
C SER A 2 19.13 -64.23 -2.98
N GLU A 3 20.21 -64.15 -2.22
CA GLU A 3 21.00 -62.97 -1.93
C GLU A 3 21.70 -62.51 -3.22
N ASN A 4 21.88 -61.20 -3.41
CA ASN A 4 23.20 -60.70 -3.75
C ASN A 4 23.37 -59.23 -3.34
N VAL A 5 24.19 -59.06 -2.32
CA VAL A 5 24.84 -57.82 -1.91
C VAL A 5 26.06 -57.65 -2.81
N GLN A 6 26.27 -56.48 -3.41
CA GLN A 6 27.62 -56.01 -3.66
C GLN A 6 27.67 -54.49 -3.55
N GLN A 7 28.46 -54.06 -2.57
CA GLN A 7 28.82 -52.72 -2.17
C GLN A 7 29.66 -52.04 -3.27
N ASN A 8 29.64 -50.70 -3.33
CA ASN A 8 30.82 -49.84 -3.52
C ASN A 8 30.42 -48.34 -3.43
N GLU A 9 30.96 -47.66 -2.42
CA GLU A 9 30.99 -46.19 -2.24
C GLU A 9 32.46 -45.69 -2.39
N PRO A 10 32.76 -44.38 -2.53
CA PRO A 10 33.48 -43.79 -3.66
C PRO A 10 34.90 -43.26 -3.31
N PRO A 11 35.53 -42.48 -4.22
CA PRO A 11 36.23 -41.30 -3.73
C PRO A 11 36.02 -40.01 -4.54
N LEU A 12 35.63 -38.98 -3.78
CA LEU A 12 35.96 -37.54 -3.80
C LEU A 12 36.71 -36.95 -5.02
N LEU A 13 36.10 -35.93 -5.63
CA LEU A 13 36.81 -34.71 -6.04
C LEU A 13 36.04 -33.44 -5.60
N HIS A 14 36.65 -32.74 -4.65
CA HIS A 14 36.52 -31.31 -4.32
C HIS A 14 36.95 -30.50 -5.59
N GLN A 15 36.42 -29.35 -6.04
CA GLN A 15 35.73 -28.19 -5.47
C GLN A 15 35.10 -27.32 -6.59
N MET A 16 34.17 -26.43 -6.18
CA MET A 16 33.85 -25.09 -6.75
C MET A 16 33.31 -25.06 -8.19
N GLU A 17 32.14 -24.49 -8.48
CA GLU A 17 31.86 -23.05 -8.41
C GLU A 17 30.42 -22.72 -7.97
N LYS A 18 30.33 -21.59 -7.25
CA LYS A 18 29.09 -20.93 -6.82
C LYS A 18 28.41 -20.24 -8.02
N ASN A 19 27.11 -19.99 -7.85
CA ASN A 19 26.27 -18.89 -8.37
C ASN A 19 24.93 -19.50 -8.86
N GLY A 20 23.78 -19.22 -8.28
CA GLY A 20 23.30 -17.96 -7.73
C GLY A 20 21.98 -17.65 -8.42
N ASP A 21 20.90 -17.70 -7.65
CA ASP A 21 19.57 -17.10 -7.88
C ASP A 21 18.94 -17.08 -9.28
N LYS A 22 17.83 -17.82 -9.40
CA LYS A 22 16.64 -17.35 -10.13
C LYS A 22 15.40 -17.60 -9.28
N HIS A 23 15.23 -16.81 -8.22
CA HIS A 23 13.92 -16.61 -7.60
C HIS A 23 13.04 -15.84 -8.59
N GLN A 24 12.13 -16.58 -9.21
CA GLN A 24 11.11 -16.05 -10.11
C GLN A 24 10.09 -15.25 -9.29
N VAL A 25 10.22 -13.92 -9.28
CA VAL A 25 9.19 -13.01 -8.76
C VAL A 25 8.08 -12.88 -9.80
N ALA A 26 6.95 -13.53 -9.54
CA ALA A 26 5.70 -13.27 -10.23
C ALA A 26 5.20 -11.86 -9.85
N VAL A 27 5.41 -10.89 -10.74
CA VAL A 27 4.69 -9.62 -10.70
C VAL A 27 3.31 -9.91 -11.27
N GLY A 28 2.28 -9.81 -10.43
CA GLY A 28 0.88 -10.05 -10.80
C GLY A 28 0.41 -9.09 -11.90
N GLY A 29 0.59 -9.50 -13.15
CA GLY A 29 -0.13 -8.99 -14.30
C GLY A 29 -1.29 -9.92 -14.61
N VAL A 30 -2.52 -9.44 -14.51
CA VAL A 30 -3.66 -10.11 -15.15
C VAL A 30 -3.55 -9.83 -16.64
N VAL A 31 -3.27 -10.85 -17.44
CA VAL A 31 -3.28 -10.76 -18.90
C VAL A 31 -4.72 -10.98 -19.37
N LEU A 32 -5.40 -9.93 -19.83
CA LEU A 32 -6.62 -10.07 -20.63
C LEU A 32 -6.29 -10.00 -22.12
N ASN A 33 -6.91 -10.90 -22.87
CA ASN A 33 -6.59 -11.25 -24.24
C ASN A 33 -7.16 -10.24 -25.23
N SER A 34 -6.46 -9.11 -25.41
CA SER A 34 -6.66 -8.16 -26.51
C SER A 34 -5.50 -7.16 -26.45
N GLY A 35 -4.68 -7.09 -27.50
CA GLY A 35 -3.38 -6.40 -27.57
C GLY A 35 -3.39 -4.87 -27.41
N VAL A 36 -4.06 -4.35 -26.39
CA VAL A 36 -4.00 -2.96 -25.94
C VAL A 36 -3.03 -2.91 -24.77
N VAL A 37 -1.85 -2.33 -24.99
CA VAL A 37 -0.95 -1.95 -23.90
C VAL A 37 -1.57 -0.71 -23.25
N ILE A 38 -2.45 -0.90 -22.27
CA ILE A 38 -2.85 0.20 -21.39
C ILE A 38 -1.63 0.55 -20.55
N ASP A 39 -1.08 1.74 -20.77
CA ASP A 39 -0.10 2.31 -19.86
C ASP A 39 -0.78 2.49 -18.49
N ASN A 40 -0.54 1.55 -17.58
CA ASN A 40 -1.15 1.52 -16.25
C ASN A 40 -0.63 2.67 -15.35
N ARG A 41 0.17 3.60 -15.88
CA ARG A 41 0.71 4.78 -15.19
C ARG A 41 -0.23 6.01 -15.21
N ALA A 42 -1.28 6.04 -16.04
CA ALA A 42 -2.01 7.28 -16.32
C ALA A 42 -3.50 7.33 -15.91
N SER A 43 -4.11 6.23 -15.47
CA SER A 43 -5.50 6.28 -14.98
C SER A 43 -5.56 6.46 -13.46
N PRO A 44 -6.20 7.52 -12.94
CA PRO A 44 -6.43 7.66 -11.51
C PRO A 44 -7.22 6.45 -11.01
N SER A 45 -6.72 5.81 -9.94
CA SER A 45 -7.45 4.72 -9.30
C SER A 45 -8.84 5.20 -8.86
N VAL A 46 -9.82 4.30 -8.75
CA VAL A 46 -11.16 4.63 -8.21
C VAL A 46 -11.04 5.34 -6.86
N ARG A 47 -10.08 4.90 -6.04
CA ARG A 47 -9.78 5.50 -4.74
C ARG A 47 -9.29 6.94 -4.85
N THR A 48 -8.39 7.22 -5.80
CA THR A 48 -7.90 8.58 -6.08
C THR A 48 -9.05 9.50 -6.51
N LYS A 49 -9.92 9.04 -7.42
CA LYS A 49 -11.08 9.81 -7.88
C LYS A 49 -12.02 10.17 -6.72
N ILE A 50 -12.28 9.23 -5.82
CA ILE A 50 -13.11 9.50 -4.62
C ILE A 50 -12.51 10.61 -3.76
N LEU A 51 -11.18 10.61 -3.56
CA LEU A 51 -10.51 11.64 -2.77
C LEU A 51 -10.57 13.02 -3.45
N GLU A 52 -10.37 13.06 -4.76
CA GLU A 52 -10.48 14.29 -5.57
C GLU A 52 -11.90 14.87 -5.55
N GLU A 53 -12.93 14.02 -5.65
CA GLU A 53 -14.34 14.42 -5.50
C GLU A 53 -14.61 15.06 -4.12
N ILE A 54 -14.04 14.49 -3.04
CA ILE A 54 -14.20 15.03 -1.68
C ILE A 54 -13.54 16.40 -1.55
N LEU A 55 -12.35 16.57 -2.15
CA LEU A 55 -11.67 17.86 -2.18
C LEU A 55 -12.51 18.90 -2.92
N ALA A 56 -13.00 18.57 -4.12
CA ALA A 56 -13.80 19.48 -4.95
C ALA A 56 -15.13 19.88 -4.28
N GLY A 57 -15.76 18.98 -3.53
CA GLY A 57 -17.02 19.24 -2.83
C GLY A 57 -16.91 20.13 -1.59
N ASN A 58 -15.71 20.28 -1.02
CA ASN A 58 -15.48 21.00 0.24
C ASN A 58 -14.48 22.14 0.03
N GLY A 59 -14.95 23.30 -0.44
CA GLY A 59 -14.11 24.49 -0.67
C GLY A 59 -13.60 25.15 0.62
N GLY A 60 -12.50 25.90 0.51
CA GLY A 60 -11.81 26.55 1.65
C GLY A 60 -10.56 25.81 2.10
N ASN A 61 -9.81 26.35 3.06
CA ASN A 61 -8.61 25.67 3.59
C ASN A 61 -8.43 25.83 5.10
N ASP A 62 -9.49 26.22 5.81
CA ASP A 62 -9.46 26.27 7.26
C ASP A 62 -9.44 24.86 7.89
N SER A 63 -9.14 24.80 9.18
CA SER A 63 -9.04 23.54 9.91
C SER A 63 -10.36 22.75 9.90
N ARG A 64 -11.51 23.43 9.92
CA ARG A 64 -12.83 22.80 9.89
C ARG A 64 -13.07 22.10 8.55
N THR A 65 -12.74 22.76 7.45
CA THR A 65 -12.87 22.24 6.08
C THR A 65 -11.95 21.03 5.89
N GLN A 66 -10.70 21.13 6.32
CA GLN A 66 -9.75 20.02 6.28
C GLN A 66 -10.21 18.83 7.14
N CYS A 67 -10.77 19.07 8.33
CA CYS A 67 -11.38 18.01 9.16
C CYS A 67 -12.57 17.35 8.46
N ALA A 68 -13.45 18.15 7.84
CA ALA A 68 -14.60 17.64 7.10
C ALA A 68 -14.17 16.75 5.93
N ARG A 69 -13.16 17.15 5.15
CA ARG A 69 -12.59 16.30 4.07
C ARG A 69 -12.06 14.97 4.61
N LEU A 70 -11.25 15.01 5.69
CA LEU A 70 -10.69 13.80 6.29
C LEU A 70 -11.78 12.85 6.79
N LEU A 71 -12.79 13.40 7.47
CA LEU A 71 -13.89 12.62 8.02
C LEU A 71 -14.74 11.99 6.91
N THR A 72 -15.11 12.75 5.88
CA THR A 72 -15.84 12.22 4.72
C THR A 72 -15.07 11.11 4.03
N ALA A 73 -13.75 11.27 3.87
CA ALA A 73 -12.91 10.23 3.28
C ALA A 73 -12.85 8.97 4.16
N LEU A 74 -12.70 9.12 5.48
CA LEU A 74 -12.73 8.01 6.42
C LEU A 74 -14.07 7.25 6.39
N PHE A 75 -15.20 7.94 6.28
CA PHE A 75 -16.50 7.29 6.13
C PHE A 75 -16.67 6.58 4.79
N ARG A 76 -16.27 7.20 3.67
CA ARG A 76 -16.42 6.62 2.33
C ARG A 76 -15.46 5.45 2.06
N LEU A 77 -14.26 5.50 2.64
CA LEU A 77 -13.16 4.60 2.29
C LEU A 77 -12.71 3.66 3.42
N GLY A 78 -13.20 3.86 4.64
CA GLY A 78 -12.84 3.09 5.85
C GLY A 78 -11.45 3.41 6.42
N SER A 79 -10.47 3.73 5.56
CA SER A 79 -9.16 4.23 5.96
C SER A 79 -8.65 5.31 5.01
N VAL A 80 -7.71 6.12 5.50
CA VAL A 80 -6.98 7.15 4.73
C VAL A 80 -5.54 7.19 5.22
N THR A 81 -4.57 7.14 4.32
CA THR A 81 -3.16 7.28 4.69
C THR A 81 -2.77 8.75 4.86
N THR A 82 -1.69 9.02 5.61
CA THR A 82 -1.14 10.38 5.73
C THR A 82 -0.70 10.94 4.38
N PHE A 83 -0.23 10.07 3.49
CA PHE A 83 0.11 10.45 2.12
C PHE A 83 -1.14 10.90 1.35
N GLU A 84 -2.21 10.11 1.39
CA GLU A 84 -3.46 10.44 0.72
C GLU A 84 -4.11 11.73 1.26
N ALA A 85 -4.10 11.89 2.59
CA ALA A 85 -4.63 13.06 3.26
C ALA A 85 -3.91 14.34 2.79
N SER A 86 -2.59 14.33 2.73
CA SER A 86 -1.83 15.49 2.26
C SER A 86 -1.93 15.68 0.74
N ARG A 87 -1.82 14.60 -0.05
CA ARG A 87 -1.71 14.71 -1.51
C ARG A 87 -3.04 14.96 -2.21
N TYR A 88 -4.11 14.31 -1.77
CA TYR A 88 -5.40 14.32 -2.49
C TYR A 88 -6.51 15.08 -1.76
N LEU A 89 -6.44 15.23 -0.43
CA LEU A 89 -7.42 15.99 0.35
C LEU A 89 -6.97 17.42 0.70
N ASP A 90 -5.75 17.79 0.26
CA ASP A 90 -5.12 19.09 0.55
C ASP A 90 -5.09 19.40 2.05
N ILE A 91 -4.73 18.39 2.86
CA ILE A 91 -4.59 18.54 4.31
C ILE A 91 -3.13 18.81 4.64
N TYR A 92 -2.86 20.05 5.05
CA TYR A 92 -1.50 20.50 5.38
C TYR A 92 -0.87 19.70 6.53
N HIS A 93 -1.62 19.44 7.60
CA HIS A 93 -1.11 18.69 8.75
C HIS A 93 -2.10 17.60 9.22
N PRO A 94 -2.08 16.41 8.59
CA PRO A 94 -3.03 15.33 8.87
C PRO A 94 -3.08 14.88 10.35
N PRO A 95 -1.95 14.78 11.09
CA PRO A 95 -1.98 14.42 12.50
C PRO A 95 -2.81 15.35 13.37
N ALA A 96 -2.75 16.67 13.12
CA ALA A 96 -3.60 17.62 13.84
C ALA A 96 -5.07 17.45 13.48
N ARG A 97 -5.42 17.31 12.19
CA ARG A 97 -6.83 17.10 11.78
C ARG A 97 -7.42 15.82 12.38
N LYS A 98 -6.65 14.72 12.38
CA LYS A 98 -7.04 13.48 13.06
C LYS A 98 -7.28 13.72 14.55
N ARG A 99 -6.40 14.46 15.23
CA ARG A 99 -6.56 14.79 16.66
C ARG A 99 -7.81 15.63 16.89
N ASP A 100 -8.05 16.65 16.07
CA ASP A 100 -9.22 17.52 16.15
C ASP A 100 -10.52 16.68 16.02
N LEU A 101 -10.57 15.71 15.11
CA LEU A 101 -11.70 14.78 14.97
C LEU A 101 -11.87 13.84 16.18
N VAL A 102 -10.77 13.31 16.73
CA VAL A 102 -10.85 12.47 17.94
C VAL A 102 -11.38 13.29 19.14
N GLN A 103 -10.99 14.56 19.26
CA GLN A 103 -11.52 15.45 20.29
C GLN A 103 -13.02 15.74 20.11
N GLN A 104 -13.53 15.68 18.88
CA GLN A 104 -14.95 15.76 18.59
C GLN A 104 -15.72 14.45 18.85
N GLY A 105 -15.03 13.39 19.28
CA GLY A 105 -15.63 12.10 19.64
C GLY A 105 -15.56 11.02 18.57
N TYR A 106 -14.94 11.27 17.41
CA TYR A 106 -14.78 10.24 16.38
C TYR A 106 -13.72 9.20 16.76
N LEU A 107 -14.07 7.91 16.64
CA LEU A 107 -13.16 6.81 16.93
C LEU A 107 -12.24 6.51 15.73
N ILE A 108 -11.04 7.10 15.75
CA ILE A 108 -10.04 6.94 14.68
C ILE A 108 -8.75 6.34 15.24
N LYS A 109 -8.40 5.13 14.77
CA LYS A 109 -7.14 4.45 15.10
C LYS A 109 -6.08 4.76 14.04
N THR A 110 -4.81 4.70 14.44
CA THR A 110 -3.67 4.82 13.51
C THR A 110 -2.93 3.50 13.46
N ARG A 111 -2.75 2.95 12.26
CA ARG A 111 -1.85 1.82 11.98
C ARG A 111 -0.62 2.33 11.24
N SER A 112 0.48 1.58 11.33
CA SER A 112 1.65 1.82 10.48
C SER A 112 1.53 0.97 9.23
N ARG A 113 1.60 1.60 8.05
CA ARG A 113 1.59 0.93 6.75
C ARG A 113 2.91 1.16 6.04
N ALA A 114 3.53 0.10 5.53
CA ALA A 114 4.69 0.21 4.66
C ALA A 114 4.22 0.59 3.25
N GLU A 115 4.70 1.70 2.72
CA GLU A 115 4.39 2.17 1.38
C GLU A 115 5.68 2.48 0.63
N ARG A 116 5.73 2.08 -0.64
CA ARG A 116 6.87 2.37 -1.49
C ARG A 116 6.75 3.79 -2.00
N THR A 117 7.75 4.61 -1.72
CA THR A 117 7.81 5.98 -2.20
C THR A 117 8.22 6.03 -3.67
N GLU A 118 8.00 7.18 -4.30
CA GLU A 118 8.38 7.44 -5.69
C GLU A 118 9.90 7.30 -5.95
N CYS A 119 10.73 7.45 -4.92
CA CYS A 119 12.18 7.20 -5.01
C CYS A 119 12.57 5.73 -4.83
N GLY A 120 11.61 4.82 -4.69
CA GLY A 120 11.81 3.37 -4.63
C GLY A 120 12.04 2.80 -3.23
N SER A 121 12.18 3.65 -2.20
CA SER A 121 12.36 3.26 -0.79
C SER A 121 11.04 2.87 -0.11
N ILE A 122 11.09 2.04 0.92
CA ILE A 122 9.91 1.69 1.74
C ILE A 122 9.85 2.64 2.93
N HIS A 123 8.79 3.44 3.01
CA HIS A 123 8.52 4.31 4.15
C HIS A 123 7.35 3.75 4.97
N ARG A 124 7.42 3.87 6.29
CA ARG A 124 6.27 3.60 7.16
C ARG A 124 5.46 4.88 7.31
N ILE A 125 4.25 4.88 6.78
CA ILE A 125 3.33 6.00 6.89
C ILE A 125 2.17 5.65 7.82
N GLY A 126 1.49 6.69 8.31
CA GLY A 126 0.29 6.51 9.12
C GLY A 126 -0.90 6.15 8.24
N GLU A 127 -1.66 5.14 8.64
CA GLU A 127 -2.97 4.81 8.09
C GLU A 127 -4.01 5.07 9.17
N TYR A 128 -4.87 6.07 8.94
CA TYR A 128 -5.98 6.38 9.81
C TYR A 128 -7.16 5.49 9.44
N CYS A 129 -7.72 4.76 10.40
CA CYS A 129 -8.85 3.86 10.20
C CYS A 129 -10.02 4.33 11.02
N PHE A 130 -11.18 4.46 10.37
CA PHE A 130 -12.44 4.65 11.08
C PHE A 130 -12.81 3.36 11.80
N VAL A 131 -13.08 3.44 13.10
CA VAL A 131 -13.58 2.31 13.87
C VAL A 131 -15.07 2.54 14.01
N ASN A 132 -15.85 1.76 13.26
CA ASN A 132 -17.28 1.71 13.52
C ASN A 132 -17.48 1.11 14.92
N PRO A 133 -18.28 1.75 15.78
CA PRO A 133 -18.60 1.20 17.10
C PRO A 133 -19.29 -0.17 16.98
#